data_AF-A0A0F2LCC9-F1
#
_entry.id   AF-A0A0F2LCC9-F1
#
_cell.length_a   1.000
_cell.length_b   1.000
_cell.length_c   1.000
_cell.angle_alpha   90.00
_cell.angle_beta   90.00
_cell.angle_gamma   90.00
#
_symmetry.space_group_name_H-M   'P 1'
#
loop_
_entity.id
_entity.type
_entity.pdbx_description
1 polymer ?
#
loop_
_entity_poly.entity_id
_entity_poly.type
_entity_poly.pdbx_seq_one_letter_code
_entity_poly.pdbx_strand_id
1 'polypeptide(L)'
;MRGRDVALLVIDGIALAIITGGTWFWVYTLEFAGIPSGFRLTFPEVFAKLLSTPFNIFSLDWWYYAIFALFEVLILLVLILGTYIVILWFGRAAPHFRRWKRVGDAPSLVKLSPWQRAQHWLLFATFIICALTGFAMYYSNLPYWNSIYWGLNGFAEALGASGFLKPPILLIHVISGAIMGVLVTVHFGYYGVKELIDRAVYKRPILDPTRKIANAFNIPYFLKQLGYTLVWLAKPSERWNPFKLTGKYTFIDYFDYFGVYWGILVLGIPGAIMAVFGNVLGGIPYIMHTEEAVLAVSYLAVVHVGIKHLRPDIFPIDTTIVYGKIPEPRVKTEHPLWYQAISGQGSSSQVSLYIPSAKP
;
A
#
# COMPACT_ATOMS: atom_id res chain seq x y z
N MET A 1 12.38 -30.37 -4.01
CA MET A 1 13.06 -29.22 -3.35
C MET A 1 14.17 -29.75 -2.46
N ARG A 2 15.31 -29.06 -2.32
CA ARG A 2 16.39 -29.47 -1.40
C ARG A 2 15.96 -29.19 0.05
N GLY A 3 16.51 -29.88 1.05
CA GLY A 3 16.15 -29.69 2.47
C GLY A 3 16.21 -28.22 2.95
N ARG A 4 17.23 -27.46 2.53
CA ARG A 4 17.35 -26.02 2.83
C ARG A 4 16.21 -25.18 2.23
N ASP A 5 15.76 -25.51 1.02
CA ASP A 5 14.67 -24.77 0.37
C ASP A 5 13.33 -25.03 1.08
N VAL A 6 13.12 -26.25 1.58
CA VAL A 6 11.95 -26.58 2.41
C VAL A 6 11.96 -25.78 3.71
N ALA A 7 13.11 -25.74 4.42
CA ALA A 7 13.23 -24.96 5.65
C ALA A 7 12.94 -23.46 5.42
N LEU A 8 13.47 -22.87 4.35
CA LEU A 8 13.21 -21.46 4.03
C LEU A 8 11.75 -21.19 3.62
N LEU A 9 11.10 -22.12 2.92
CA LEU A 9 9.67 -22.02 2.60
C LEU A 9 8.80 -22.10 3.86
N VAL A 10 9.19 -22.93 4.84
CA VAL A 10 8.51 -22.98 6.14
C VAL A 10 8.67 -21.65 6.89
N ILE A 11 9.87 -21.08 6.90
CA ILE A 11 10.13 -19.76 7.50
C ILE A 11 9.28 -18.67 6.81
N ASP A 12 9.19 -18.69 5.48
CA ASP A 12 8.34 -17.77 4.71
C ASP A 12 6.85 -17.90 5.13
N GLY A 13 6.35 -19.14 5.21
CA GLY A 13 4.98 -19.40 5.66
C GLY A 13 4.70 -18.96 7.10
N ILE A 14 5.66 -19.17 8.02
CA ILE A 14 5.56 -18.68 9.40
C ILE A 14 5.54 -17.16 9.43
N ALA A 15 6.45 -16.49 8.69
CA ALA A 15 6.48 -15.03 8.62
C ALA A 15 5.16 -14.47 8.08
N LEU A 16 4.60 -15.10 7.04
CA LEU A 16 3.32 -14.69 6.49
C LEU A 16 2.17 -14.88 7.48
N ALA A 17 2.16 -16.00 8.20
CA ALA A 17 1.15 -16.29 9.22
C ALA A 17 1.21 -15.29 10.39
N ILE A 18 2.42 -14.95 10.85
CA ILE A 18 2.62 -13.97 11.93
C ILE A 18 2.11 -12.59 11.49
N ILE A 19 2.50 -12.12 10.31
CA ILE A 19 2.10 -10.79 9.83
C ILE A 19 0.59 -10.73 9.57
N THR A 20 0.04 -11.73 8.90
CA THR A 20 -1.39 -11.76 8.57
C THR A 20 -2.25 -11.95 9.81
N GLY A 21 -1.93 -12.96 10.63
CA GLY A 21 -2.66 -13.25 11.86
C GLY A 21 -2.51 -12.14 12.91
N GLY A 22 -1.32 -11.57 13.05
CA GLY A 22 -1.05 -10.43 13.93
C GLY A 22 -1.83 -9.19 13.51
N THR A 23 -1.91 -8.90 12.21
CA THR A 23 -2.72 -7.77 11.69
C THR A 23 -4.21 -8.00 11.95
N TRP A 24 -4.72 -9.21 11.72
CA TRP A 24 -6.12 -9.55 12.03
C TRP A 24 -6.43 -9.44 13.52
N PHE A 25 -5.55 -9.95 14.38
CA PHE A 25 -5.70 -9.82 15.83
C PHE A 25 -5.74 -8.34 16.25
N TRP A 26 -4.84 -7.53 15.68
CA TRP A 26 -4.78 -6.10 15.92
C TRP A 26 -6.06 -5.36 15.50
N VAL A 27 -6.54 -5.59 14.27
CA VAL A 27 -7.79 -5.01 13.75
C VAL A 27 -9.00 -5.51 14.54
N TYR A 28 -9.06 -6.80 14.89
CA TYR A 28 -10.14 -7.32 15.74
C TYR A 28 -10.20 -6.63 17.10
N THR A 29 -9.03 -6.35 17.68
CA THR A 29 -8.93 -5.65 18.96
C THR A 29 -9.47 -4.22 18.85
N LEU A 30 -9.16 -3.53 17.74
CA LEU A 30 -9.63 -2.17 17.48
C LEU A 30 -11.14 -2.11 17.20
N GLU A 31 -11.62 -2.98 16.31
CA GLU A 31 -12.96 -2.91 15.72
C GLU A 31 -14.01 -3.64 16.57
N PHE A 32 -13.66 -4.70 17.31
CA PHE A 32 -14.66 -5.55 17.97
C PHE A 32 -14.43 -5.74 19.46
N ALA A 33 -13.20 -6.04 19.89
CA ALA A 33 -12.93 -6.24 21.32
C ALA A 33 -12.98 -4.92 22.10
N GLY A 34 -12.67 -3.82 21.43
CA GLY A 34 -12.48 -2.51 22.04
C GLY A 34 -11.17 -2.41 22.81
N ILE A 35 -10.69 -1.18 22.99
CA ILE A 35 -9.54 -0.90 23.86
C ILE A 35 -10.09 -0.55 25.24
N PRO A 36 -9.59 -1.15 26.34
CA PRO A 36 -10.09 -0.93 27.71
C PRO A 36 -10.20 0.52 28.17
N SER A 37 -9.50 1.43 27.49
CA SER A 37 -9.45 2.86 27.79
C SER A 37 -10.59 3.69 27.18
N GLY A 38 -11.48 3.09 26.36
CA GLY A 38 -12.67 3.78 25.82
C GLY A 38 -12.39 4.90 24.79
N PHE A 39 -11.17 5.00 24.28
CA PHE A 39 -10.75 6.06 23.34
C PHE A 39 -11.22 5.85 21.89
N ARG A 40 -11.67 4.65 21.55
CA ARG A 40 -12.17 4.29 20.22
C ARG A 40 -13.48 3.54 20.37
N LEU A 41 -14.47 3.92 19.58
CA LEU A 41 -15.71 3.16 19.44
C LEU A 41 -15.42 1.89 18.64
N THR A 42 -16.02 0.78 19.05
CA THR A 42 -16.04 -0.45 18.27
C THR A 42 -16.97 -0.32 17.06
N PHE A 43 -16.80 -1.18 16.07
CA PHE A 43 -17.63 -1.30 14.89
C PHE A 43 -19.14 -1.29 15.24
N PRO A 44 -19.66 -2.12 16.17
CA PRO A 44 -21.08 -2.05 16.52
C PRO A 44 -21.51 -0.70 17.13
N GLU A 45 -20.64 -0.08 17.93
CA GLU A 45 -20.91 1.21 18.57
C GLU A 45 -20.92 2.36 17.56
N VAL A 46 -19.96 2.39 16.62
CA VAL A 46 -19.91 3.38 15.54
C VAL A 46 -21.19 3.34 14.71
N PHE A 47 -21.64 2.13 14.33
CA PHE A 47 -22.87 1.97 13.56
C PHE A 47 -24.12 2.32 14.36
N ALA A 48 -24.18 1.96 15.64
CA ALA A 48 -25.28 2.37 16.52
C ALA A 48 -25.35 3.91 16.66
N LYS A 49 -24.19 4.58 16.76
CA LYS A 49 -24.10 6.05 16.79
C LYS A 49 -24.51 6.69 15.48
N LEU A 50 -24.07 6.16 14.34
CA LEU A 50 -24.46 6.65 13.02
C LEU A 50 -25.99 6.53 12.81
N LEU A 51 -26.58 5.38 13.16
CA LEU A 51 -28.02 5.13 12.98
C LEU A 51 -28.90 5.94 13.94
N SER A 52 -28.40 6.26 15.13
CA SER A 52 -29.11 7.12 16.10
C SER A 52 -28.94 8.62 15.84
N THR A 53 -27.96 9.01 15.02
CA THR A 53 -27.74 10.41 14.62
C THR A 53 -28.56 10.71 13.36
N PRO A 54 -29.55 11.61 13.40
CA PRO A 54 -30.34 11.95 12.22
C PRO A 54 -29.47 12.44 11.06
N PHE A 55 -29.82 12.04 9.84
CA PHE A 55 -29.12 12.51 8.64
C PHE A 55 -29.17 14.03 8.54
N ASN A 56 -27.99 14.66 8.58
CA ASN A 56 -27.86 16.10 8.45
C ASN A 56 -26.49 16.45 7.86
N ILE A 57 -26.48 16.97 6.62
CA ILE A 57 -25.26 17.37 5.89
C ILE A 57 -24.50 18.53 6.54
N PHE A 58 -25.14 19.27 7.46
CA PHE A 58 -24.53 20.38 8.20
C PHE A 58 -24.10 19.96 9.62
N SER A 59 -24.35 18.71 10.04
CA SER A 59 -23.96 18.21 11.35
C SER A 59 -22.56 17.62 11.31
N LEU A 60 -21.66 18.17 12.12
CA LEU A 60 -20.32 17.62 12.31
C LEU A 60 -20.38 16.22 12.93
N ASP A 61 -21.31 15.97 13.86
CA ASP A 61 -21.47 14.66 14.49
C ASP A 61 -21.90 13.60 13.48
N TRP A 62 -22.81 13.95 12.56
CA TRP A 62 -23.22 13.02 11.52
C TRP A 62 -22.06 12.66 10.61
N TRP A 63 -21.28 13.66 10.15
CA TRP A 63 -20.08 13.43 9.34
C TRP A 63 -19.00 12.65 10.09
N TYR A 64 -18.80 12.93 11.37
CA TYR A 64 -17.86 12.19 12.22
C TYR A 64 -18.18 10.69 12.21
N TYR A 65 -19.42 10.32 12.54
CA TYR A 65 -19.82 8.91 12.58
C TYR A 65 -19.91 8.28 11.18
N ALA A 66 -20.29 9.03 10.15
CA ALA A 66 -20.34 8.53 8.78
C ALA A 66 -18.95 8.21 8.23
N ILE A 67 -17.98 9.10 8.45
CA ILE A 67 -16.57 8.88 8.06
C ILE A 67 -15.99 7.71 8.83
N PHE A 68 -16.23 7.65 10.15
CA PHE A 68 -15.74 6.55 10.97
C PHE A 68 -16.30 5.20 10.50
N ALA A 69 -17.63 5.10 10.29
CA ALA A 69 -18.25 3.87 9.79
C ALA A 69 -17.72 3.46 8.41
N LEU A 70 -17.45 4.43 7.52
CA LEU A 70 -16.86 4.16 6.21
C LEU A 70 -15.47 3.54 6.34
N PHE A 71 -14.63 4.05 7.24
CA PHE A 71 -13.30 3.51 7.47
C PHE A 71 -13.33 2.09 8.02
N GLU A 72 -14.17 1.82 9.02
CA GLU A 72 -14.32 0.48 9.62
C GLU A 72 -14.71 -0.55 8.54
N VAL A 73 -15.65 -0.20 7.66
CA VAL A 73 -16.01 -1.05 6.49
C VAL A 73 -14.84 -1.22 5.53
N LEU A 74 -14.11 -0.15 5.24
CA LEU A 74 -12.99 -0.16 4.31
C LEU A 74 -11.81 -1.00 4.84
N ILE A 75 -11.48 -0.88 6.12
CA ILE A 75 -10.45 -1.67 6.81
C ILE A 75 -10.78 -3.15 6.70
N LEU A 76 -12.00 -3.54 7.07
CA LEU A 76 -12.44 -4.94 6.98
C LEU A 76 -12.44 -5.45 5.54
N LEU A 77 -12.98 -4.68 4.60
CA LEU A 77 -13.01 -5.06 3.19
C LEU A 77 -11.61 -5.29 2.62
N VAL A 78 -10.69 -4.35 2.87
CA VAL A 78 -9.30 -4.45 2.40
C VAL A 78 -8.59 -5.61 3.06
N LEU A 79 -8.80 -5.86 4.35
CA LEU A 79 -8.15 -6.95 5.05
C LEU A 79 -8.65 -8.32 4.59
N ILE A 80 -9.96 -8.48 4.37
CA ILE A 80 -10.57 -9.71 3.82
C ILE A 80 -10.01 -10.00 2.43
N LEU A 81 -10.10 -9.02 1.51
CA LEU A 81 -9.63 -9.19 0.14
C LEU A 81 -8.12 -9.38 0.07
N GLY A 82 -7.37 -8.61 0.86
CA GLY A 82 -5.92 -8.69 0.96
C GLY A 82 -5.46 -10.06 1.46
N THR A 83 -6.07 -10.57 2.52
CA THR A 83 -5.77 -11.90 3.07
C THR A 83 -6.08 -12.99 2.05
N TYR A 84 -7.23 -12.91 1.37
CA TYR A 84 -7.58 -13.83 0.29
C TYR A 84 -6.52 -13.83 -0.82
N ILE A 85 -6.11 -12.65 -1.28
CA ILE A 85 -5.10 -12.50 -2.34
C ILE A 85 -3.79 -13.12 -1.89
N VAL A 86 -3.31 -12.77 -0.71
CA VAL A 86 -1.98 -13.13 -0.21
C VAL A 86 -1.89 -14.63 0.06
N ILE A 87 -2.87 -15.23 0.75
CA ILE A 87 -2.85 -16.66 1.08
C ILE A 87 -2.90 -17.53 -0.18
N LEU A 88 -3.82 -17.23 -1.11
CA LEU A 88 -3.93 -18.02 -2.34
C LEU A 88 -2.71 -17.83 -3.23
N TRP A 89 -2.15 -16.63 -3.28
CA TRP A 89 -0.94 -16.40 -4.06
C TRP A 89 0.27 -17.10 -3.44
N PHE A 90 0.40 -17.11 -2.12
CA PHE A 90 1.42 -17.89 -1.41
C PHE A 90 1.32 -19.37 -1.81
N GLY A 91 0.14 -19.97 -1.69
CA GLY A 91 -0.09 -21.37 -2.06
C GLY A 91 0.27 -21.68 -3.51
N ARG A 92 0.04 -20.73 -4.42
CA ARG A 92 0.39 -20.86 -5.85
C ARG A 92 1.85 -20.66 -6.17
N ALA A 93 2.53 -19.80 -5.42
CA ALA A 93 3.96 -19.54 -5.59
C ALA A 93 4.82 -20.60 -4.90
N ALA A 94 4.31 -21.29 -3.87
CA ALA A 94 5.06 -22.27 -3.09
C ALA A 94 5.71 -23.40 -3.92
N PRO A 95 5.03 -24.04 -4.90
CA PRO A 95 5.66 -25.01 -5.80
C PRO A 95 6.82 -24.44 -6.64
N HIS A 96 6.83 -23.12 -6.82
CA HIS A 96 7.84 -22.37 -7.56
C HIS A 96 8.79 -21.60 -6.64
N PHE A 97 8.97 -22.05 -5.39
CA PHE A 97 9.79 -21.37 -4.39
C PHE A 97 11.15 -20.94 -4.94
N ARG A 98 11.45 -19.64 -4.86
CA ARG A 98 12.66 -18.96 -5.35
C ARG A 98 13.00 -19.21 -6.83
N ARG A 99 12.02 -19.59 -7.67
CA ARG A 99 12.23 -19.86 -9.11
C ARG A 99 13.02 -18.73 -9.78
N TRP A 100 12.62 -17.48 -9.56
CA TRP A 100 13.23 -16.31 -10.19
C TRP A 100 14.55 -15.88 -9.58
N LYS A 101 14.95 -16.45 -8.44
CA LYS A 101 16.30 -16.29 -7.88
C LYS A 101 17.27 -17.36 -8.39
N ARG A 102 16.77 -18.39 -9.07
CA ARG A 102 17.55 -19.52 -9.60
C ARG A 102 17.68 -19.51 -11.12
N VAL A 103 17.21 -18.46 -11.81
CA VAL A 103 17.27 -18.34 -13.28
C VAL A 103 18.68 -18.08 -13.84
N GLY A 104 19.75 -18.37 -13.09
CA GLY A 104 21.14 -18.41 -13.60
C GLY A 104 21.58 -17.11 -14.29
N ASP A 105 22.21 -17.25 -15.45
CA ASP A 105 22.75 -16.18 -16.30
C ASP A 105 21.69 -15.44 -17.13
N ALA A 106 20.41 -15.59 -16.80
CA ALA A 106 19.35 -14.91 -17.54
C ALA A 106 19.57 -13.38 -17.51
N PRO A 107 19.53 -12.71 -18.67
CA PRO A 107 19.69 -11.27 -18.73
C PRO A 107 18.65 -10.58 -17.86
N SER A 108 19.05 -9.48 -17.23
CA SER A 108 18.18 -8.70 -16.35
C SER A 108 17.92 -7.32 -16.93
N LEU A 109 16.67 -6.90 -16.87
CA LEU A 109 16.19 -5.64 -17.43
C LEU A 109 16.07 -4.58 -16.33
N VAL A 110 16.42 -3.33 -16.64
CA VAL A 110 16.29 -2.22 -15.68
C VAL A 110 14.81 -1.83 -15.57
N LYS A 111 14.23 -2.05 -14.39
CA LYS A 111 12.84 -1.69 -14.08
C LYS A 111 12.76 -0.39 -13.28
N LEU A 112 13.62 -0.20 -12.28
CA LEU A 112 13.64 0.99 -11.40
C LEU A 112 14.97 1.74 -11.50
N SER A 113 14.89 3.06 -11.61
CA SER A 113 16.07 3.92 -11.57
C SER A 113 16.65 4.02 -10.16
N PRO A 114 17.94 4.39 -10.01
CA PRO A 114 18.54 4.68 -8.70
C PRO A 114 17.75 5.70 -7.89
N TRP A 115 17.25 6.75 -8.54
CA TRP A 115 16.44 7.79 -7.90
C TRP A 115 15.11 7.27 -7.34
N GLN A 116 14.38 6.45 -8.12
CA GLN A 116 13.13 5.84 -7.65
C GLN A 116 13.34 4.95 -6.42
N ARG A 117 14.46 4.21 -6.39
CA ARG A 117 14.80 3.38 -5.23
C ARG A 117 15.14 4.23 -4.01
N ALA A 118 15.92 5.30 -4.19
CA ALA A 118 16.25 6.21 -3.09
C ALA A 118 14.99 6.86 -2.50
N GLN A 119 14.08 7.34 -3.35
CA GLN A 119 12.79 7.87 -2.91
C GLN A 119 11.96 6.84 -2.15
N HIS A 120 11.91 5.59 -2.62
CA HIS A 120 11.23 4.52 -1.89
C HIS A 120 11.85 4.25 -0.51
N TRP A 121 13.18 4.20 -0.40
CA TRP A 121 13.83 3.98 0.90
C TRP A 121 13.57 5.12 1.88
N LEU A 122 13.56 6.37 1.39
CA LEU A 122 13.20 7.52 2.21
C LEU A 122 11.75 7.45 2.65
N LEU A 123 10.82 7.16 1.73
CA LEU A 123 9.40 6.96 2.03
C LEU A 123 9.19 5.87 3.07
N PHE A 124 9.85 4.73 2.91
CA PHE A 124 9.81 3.61 3.85
C PHE A 124 10.29 4.04 5.24
N ALA A 125 11.45 4.71 5.33
CA ALA A 125 11.98 5.16 6.62
C ALA A 125 11.03 6.13 7.32
N THR A 126 10.52 7.14 6.61
CA THR A 126 9.57 8.10 7.19
C THR A 126 8.25 7.45 7.59
N PHE A 127 7.76 6.51 6.78
CA PHE A 127 6.53 5.78 7.09
C PHE A 127 6.67 4.95 8.36
N ILE A 128 7.75 4.19 8.50
CA ILE A 128 8.01 3.38 9.70
C ILE A 128 8.12 4.26 10.94
N ILE A 129 8.83 5.39 10.85
CA ILE A 129 8.92 6.34 11.97
C ILE A 129 7.53 6.87 12.34
N CYS A 130 6.72 7.31 11.36
CA CYS A 130 5.36 7.79 11.62
C CYS A 130 4.46 6.72 12.22
N ALA A 131 4.47 5.50 11.69
CA ALA A 131 3.66 4.40 12.20
C ALA A 131 4.03 4.07 13.65
N LEU A 132 5.33 3.92 13.95
CA LEU A 132 5.80 3.61 15.30
C LEU A 132 5.47 4.73 16.29
N THR A 133 5.79 5.98 15.95
CA THR A 133 5.52 7.12 16.84
C THR A 133 4.02 7.37 17.02
N GLY A 134 3.24 7.25 15.95
CA GLY A 134 1.79 7.44 15.97
C GLY A 134 1.09 6.40 16.84
N PHE A 135 1.38 5.10 16.63
CA PHE A 135 0.76 4.04 17.44
C PHE A 135 1.29 4.01 18.88
N ALA A 136 2.55 4.38 19.13
CA ALA A 136 3.04 4.54 20.49
C ALA A 136 2.29 5.65 21.25
N MET A 137 1.98 6.78 20.59
CA MET A 137 1.14 7.82 21.19
C MET A 137 -0.31 7.34 21.37
N TYR A 138 -0.88 6.70 20.35
CA TYR A 138 -2.26 6.21 20.36
C TYR A 138 -2.53 5.18 21.47
N TYR A 139 -1.60 4.26 21.70
CA TYR A 139 -1.71 3.21 22.72
C TYR A 139 -1.01 3.56 24.04
N SER A 140 -0.59 4.80 24.24
CA SER A 140 0.22 5.22 25.40
C SER A 140 -0.39 4.88 26.77
N ASN A 141 -1.71 4.70 26.85
CA ASN A 141 -2.43 4.32 28.07
C ASN A 141 -2.46 2.80 28.36
N LEU A 142 -1.96 1.95 27.44
CA LEU A 142 -1.87 0.50 27.65
C LEU A 142 -0.52 0.13 28.27
N PRO A 143 -0.46 -0.79 29.27
CA PRO A 143 0.77 -1.06 30.03
C PRO A 143 2.02 -1.37 29.18
N TYR A 144 1.88 -2.22 28.16
CA TYR A 144 2.99 -2.58 27.26
C TYR A 144 3.44 -1.38 26.41
N TRP A 145 2.49 -0.68 25.80
CA TRP A 145 2.76 0.47 24.93
C TRP A 145 3.23 1.71 25.69
N ASN A 146 2.89 1.84 26.97
CA ASN A 146 3.39 2.91 27.83
C ASN A 146 4.92 2.87 27.92
N SER A 147 5.50 1.67 28.07
CA SER A 147 6.96 1.50 28.09
C SER A 147 7.63 1.89 26.76
N ILE A 148 7.00 1.57 25.63
CA ILE A 148 7.46 1.95 24.29
C ILE A 148 7.39 3.47 24.13
N TYR A 149 6.26 4.06 24.51
CA TYR A 149 6.03 5.51 24.46
C TYR A 149 7.08 6.27 25.27
N TRP A 150 7.33 5.88 26.53
CA TRP A 150 8.35 6.53 27.35
C TRP A 150 9.77 6.28 26.87
N GLY A 151 10.08 5.06 26.41
CA GLY A 151 11.38 4.74 25.83
C GLY A 151 11.70 5.57 24.59
N LEU A 152 10.72 5.75 23.69
CA LEU A 152 10.86 6.59 22.51
C LEU A 152 11.00 8.08 22.86
N ASN A 153 10.28 8.57 23.87
CA ASN A 153 10.44 9.94 24.35
C ASN A 153 11.83 10.19 24.94
N GLY A 154 12.34 9.29 25.79
CA GLY A 154 13.70 9.41 26.34
C GLY A 154 14.78 9.35 25.25
N PHE A 155 14.61 8.49 24.24
CA PHE A 155 15.50 8.45 23.08
C PHE A 155 15.45 9.74 22.27
N ALA A 156 14.27 10.29 22.02
CA ALA A 156 14.09 11.55 21.32
C ALA A 156 14.76 12.72 22.07
N GLU A 157 14.59 12.80 23.39
CA GLU A 157 15.25 13.81 24.23
C GLU A 157 16.78 13.68 24.19
N ALA A 158 17.30 12.44 24.24
CA ALA A 158 18.74 12.18 24.12
C ALA A 158 19.32 12.62 22.77
N LEU A 159 18.52 12.59 21.69
CA LEU A 159 18.88 13.13 20.38
C LEU A 159 18.70 14.65 20.26
N GLY A 160 18.36 15.33 21.37
CA GLY A 160 18.17 16.77 21.40
C GLY A 160 16.83 17.23 20.85
N ALA A 161 15.84 16.34 20.69
CA ALA A 161 14.47 16.71 20.31
C ALA A 161 13.71 17.35 21.49
N SER A 162 14.28 18.39 22.10
CA SER A 162 13.62 19.24 23.09
C SER A 162 13.18 20.53 22.39
N GLY A 163 11.86 20.78 22.32
CA GLY A 163 11.34 21.87 21.49
C GLY A 163 9.87 22.25 21.73
N PHE A 164 9.31 22.98 20.77
CA PHE A 164 7.99 23.63 20.81
C PHE A 164 6.79 22.65 20.82
N LEU A 165 6.90 21.51 20.13
CA LEU A 165 5.91 20.44 20.18
C LEU A 165 6.33 19.41 21.23
N LYS A 166 5.53 19.29 22.30
CA LYS A 166 5.67 18.26 23.33
C LYS A 166 4.50 17.29 23.23
N PRO A 167 4.71 15.99 23.47
CA PRO A 167 5.98 15.34 23.84
C PRO A 167 6.97 15.19 22.64
N PRO A 168 8.29 15.01 22.86
CA PRO A 168 9.30 14.87 21.79
C PRO A 168 8.98 13.86 20.68
N ILE A 169 8.30 12.76 21.03
CA ILE A 169 7.83 11.78 20.06
C ILE A 169 6.84 12.37 19.03
N LEU A 170 6.03 13.36 19.43
CA LEU A 170 5.12 14.08 18.53
C LEU A 170 5.91 14.93 17.53
N LEU A 171 6.99 15.59 17.96
CA LEU A 171 7.84 16.36 17.07
C LEU A 171 8.46 15.47 15.98
N ILE A 172 8.99 14.30 16.37
CA ILE A 172 9.53 13.32 15.42
C ILE A 172 8.45 12.84 14.44
N HIS A 173 7.25 12.56 14.94
CA HIS A 173 6.11 12.16 14.11
C HIS A 173 5.77 13.22 13.07
N VAL A 174 5.62 14.49 13.49
CA VAL A 174 5.26 15.61 12.61
C VAL A 174 6.36 15.90 11.58
N ILE A 175 7.64 15.91 11.99
CA ILE A 175 8.76 16.12 11.07
C ILE A 175 8.84 15.00 10.05
N SER A 176 8.71 13.74 10.49
CA SER A 176 8.72 12.58 9.58
C SER A 176 7.56 12.65 8.59
N GLY A 177 6.36 13.00 9.06
CA GLY A 177 5.19 13.22 8.21
C GLY A 177 5.38 14.35 7.20
N ALA A 178 6.00 15.46 7.60
CA ALA A 178 6.31 16.57 6.72
C ALA A 178 7.34 16.19 5.64
N ILE A 179 8.42 15.48 5.99
CA ILE A 179 9.41 14.97 5.03
C ILE A 179 8.73 14.03 4.03
N MET A 180 7.88 13.12 4.51
CA MET A 180 7.10 12.22 3.66
C MET A 180 6.18 12.99 2.71
N GLY A 181 5.46 14.00 3.21
CA GLY A 181 4.61 14.88 2.41
C GLY A 181 5.39 15.57 1.28
N VAL A 182 6.52 16.21 1.61
CA VAL A 182 7.40 16.86 0.63
C VAL A 182 7.91 15.86 -0.41
N LEU A 183 8.38 14.69 0.03
CA LEU A 183 8.86 13.63 -0.87
C LEU A 183 7.78 13.22 -1.88
N VAL A 184 6.56 13.02 -1.41
CA VAL A 184 5.42 12.63 -2.24
C VAL A 184 5.00 13.75 -3.21
N THR A 185 4.96 15.00 -2.75
CA THR A 185 4.67 16.15 -3.61
C THR A 185 5.73 16.29 -4.70
N VAL A 186 7.02 16.20 -4.37
CA VAL A 186 8.11 16.28 -5.34
C VAL A 186 8.09 15.10 -6.31
N HIS A 187 7.88 13.88 -5.83
CA HIS A 187 7.81 12.70 -6.68
C HIS A 187 6.64 12.80 -7.68
N PHE A 188 5.44 13.08 -7.19
CA PHE A 188 4.25 13.15 -8.02
C PHE A 188 4.32 14.35 -8.99
N GLY A 189 4.80 15.50 -8.53
CA GLY A 189 5.04 16.66 -9.37
C GLY A 189 6.03 16.36 -10.50
N TYR A 190 7.18 15.76 -10.19
CA TYR A 190 8.19 15.42 -11.20
C TYR A 190 7.67 14.42 -12.25
N TYR A 191 7.08 13.30 -11.83
CA TYR A 191 6.60 12.28 -12.78
C TYR A 191 5.32 12.71 -13.49
N GLY A 192 4.46 13.50 -12.84
CA GLY A 192 3.29 14.11 -13.45
C GLY A 192 3.66 15.12 -14.53
N VAL A 193 4.60 16.03 -14.26
CA VAL A 193 5.13 16.97 -15.26
C VAL A 193 5.79 16.23 -16.41
N LYS A 194 6.60 15.20 -16.12
CA LYS A 194 7.22 14.37 -17.17
C LYS A 194 6.18 13.72 -18.08
N GLU A 195 5.11 13.19 -17.51
CA GLU A 195 4.00 12.61 -18.26
C GLU A 195 3.28 13.67 -19.12
N LEU A 196 3.07 14.88 -18.59
CA LEU A 196 2.49 15.99 -19.36
C LEU A 196 3.40 16.43 -20.52
N ILE A 197 4.71 16.53 -20.30
CA ILE A 197 5.69 16.83 -21.36
C ILE A 197 5.68 15.73 -22.41
N ASP A 198 5.69 14.46 -21.99
CA ASP A 198 5.69 13.34 -22.92
C ASP A 198 4.46 13.33 -23.84
N ARG A 199 3.33 13.84 -23.35
CA ARG A 199 2.10 14.04 -24.13
C ARG A 199 2.19 15.25 -25.06
N ALA A 200 2.57 16.40 -24.52
CA ALA A 200 2.59 17.66 -25.25
C ALA A 200 3.62 17.65 -26.38
N VAL A 201 4.80 17.06 -26.14
CA VAL A 201 5.93 17.06 -27.07
C VAL A 201 5.97 15.81 -27.94
N TYR A 202 5.82 14.62 -27.34
CA TYR A 202 5.97 13.36 -28.08
C TYR A 202 4.64 12.74 -28.53
N LYS A 203 3.51 13.46 -28.38
CA LYS A 203 2.15 13.07 -28.83
C LYS A 203 1.75 11.64 -28.41
N ARG A 204 2.22 11.19 -27.25
CA ARG A 204 1.91 9.83 -26.77
C ARG A 204 0.44 9.73 -26.34
N PRO A 205 -0.27 8.63 -26.68
CA PRO A 205 -1.67 8.46 -26.31
C PRO A 205 -1.84 8.29 -24.79
N ILE A 206 -2.95 8.83 -24.25
CA ILE A 206 -3.35 8.72 -22.83
C ILE A 206 -3.42 7.26 -22.33
N LEU A 207 -3.71 6.35 -23.24
CA LEU A 207 -3.90 4.92 -22.98
C LEU A 207 -2.73 4.08 -23.50
N ASP A 208 -1.49 4.59 -23.42
CA ASP A 208 -0.30 3.80 -23.75
C ASP A 208 -0.29 2.50 -22.90
N PRO A 209 -0.47 1.32 -23.53
CA PRO A 209 -0.54 0.05 -22.81
C PRO A 209 0.74 -0.29 -22.03
N THR A 210 1.84 0.39 -22.36
CA THR A 210 3.16 0.19 -21.74
C THR A 210 3.37 1.07 -20.49
N ARG A 211 2.59 2.16 -20.34
CA ARG A 211 2.77 3.22 -19.31
C ARG A 211 1.48 3.60 -18.57
N LYS A 212 0.58 2.62 -18.37
CA LYS A 212 -0.79 2.70 -17.80
C LYS A 212 -1.01 3.40 -16.42
N ILE A 213 -0.31 4.49 -16.08
CA ILE A 213 -0.57 5.30 -14.87
C ILE A 213 -1.98 5.89 -14.91
N ALA A 214 -2.45 6.37 -16.06
CA ALA A 214 -3.79 6.97 -16.20
C ALA A 214 -4.94 5.96 -15.99
N ASN A 215 -4.74 4.69 -16.35
CA ASN A 215 -5.76 3.65 -16.19
C ASN A 215 -5.97 3.21 -14.74
N ALA A 216 -5.06 3.55 -13.84
CA ALA A 216 -5.24 3.24 -12.44
C ALA A 216 -6.35 4.08 -11.79
N PHE A 217 -6.73 5.22 -12.39
CA PHE A 217 -7.92 5.99 -12.01
C PHE A 217 -9.20 5.53 -12.72
N ASN A 218 -9.12 4.53 -13.60
CA ASN A 218 -10.29 3.97 -14.27
C ASN A 218 -10.92 2.90 -13.37
N ILE A 219 -11.94 3.28 -12.60
CA ILE A 219 -12.65 2.40 -11.65
C ILE A 219 -13.15 1.11 -12.33
N PRO A 220 -13.82 1.14 -13.51
CA PRO A 220 -14.19 -0.09 -14.22
C PRO A 220 -13.01 -1.02 -14.53
N TYR A 221 -11.88 -0.47 -14.97
CA TYR A 221 -10.66 -1.25 -15.21
C TYR A 221 -10.11 -1.85 -13.91
N PHE A 222 -10.08 -1.06 -12.84
CA PHE A 222 -9.65 -1.52 -11.51
C PHE A 222 -10.50 -2.70 -11.03
N LEU A 223 -11.83 -2.56 -11.01
CA LEU A 223 -12.74 -3.62 -10.57
C LEU A 223 -12.61 -4.88 -11.44
N LYS A 224 -12.42 -4.71 -12.75
CA LYS A 224 -12.17 -5.82 -13.67
C LYS A 224 -10.87 -6.57 -13.33
N GLN A 225 -9.76 -5.86 -13.10
CA GLN A 225 -8.47 -6.48 -12.76
C GLN A 225 -8.49 -7.14 -11.38
N LEU A 226 -9.15 -6.51 -10.40
CA LEU A 226 -9.39 -7.11 -9.10
C LEU A 226 -10.19 -8.41 -9.24
N GLY A 227 -11.32 -8.38 -9.96
CA GLY A 227 -12.13 -9.57 -10.20
C GLY A 227 -11.37 -10.68 -10.94
N TYR A 228 -10.56 -10.33 -11.95
CA TYR A 228 -9.70 -11.30 -12.66
C TYR A 228 -8.70 -11.95 -11.71
N THR A 229 -8.10 -11.17 -10.83
CA THR A 229 -7.12 -11.66 -9.85
C THR A 229 -7.77 -12.58 -8.84
N LEU A 230 -8.91 -12.18 -8.26
CA LEU A 230 -9.64 -13.01 -7.30
C LEU A 230 -10.03 -14.36 -7.93
N VAL A 231 -10.64 -14.32 -9.13
CA VAL A 231 -11.05 -15.54 -9.84
C VAL A 231 -9.86 -16.39 -10.25
N TRP A 232 -8.77 -15.80 -10.75
CA TRP A 232 -7.57 -16.54 -11.15
C TRP A 232 -6.86 -17.21 -9.97
N LEU A 233 -6.82 -16.53 -8.82
CA LEU A 233 -6.28 -17.10 -7.58
C LEU A 233 -7.09 -18.30 -7.11
N ALA A 234 -8.43 -18.27 -7.17
CA ALA A 234 -9.23 -19.46 -6.95
C ALA A 234 -9.02 -20.52 -8.06
N LYS A 235 -9.13 -20.11 -9.32
CA LYS A 235 -9.22 -20.97 -10.51
C LYS A 235 -8.33 -20.45 -11.66
N PRO A 236 -7.08 -20.94 -11.76
CA PRO A 236 -6.16 -20.59 -12.83
C PRO A 236 -6.76 -20.88 -14.19
N SER A 237 -6.72 -19.88 -15.06
CA SER A 237 -6.97 -20.06 -16.48
C SER A 237 -6.40 -18.88 -17.23
N GLU A 238 -6.07 -19.09 -18.51
CA GLU A 238 -5.64 -18.00 -19.40
C GLU A 238 -6.75 -16.97 -19.66
N ARG A 239 -8.02 -17.33 -19.39
CA ARG A 239 -9.16 -16.40 -19.48
C ARG A 239 -9.09 -15.31 -18.42
N TRP A 240 -8.74 -15.69 -17.18
CA TRP A 240 -8.74 -14.79 -16.03
C TRP A 240 -7.34 -14.32 -15.62
N ASN A 241 -6.30 -14.73 -16.35
CA ASN A 241 -4.91 -14.41 -16.04
C ASN A 241 -4.69 -12.88 -15.95
N PRO A 242 -4.42 -12.32 -14.74
CA PRO A 242 -4.29 -10.88 -14.56
C PRO A 242 -3.00 -10.32 -15.17
N PHE A 243 -2.03 -11.18 -15.52
CA PHE A 243 -0.76 -10.77 -16.12
C PHE A 243 -0.81 -10.62 -17.64
N LYS A 244 -1.84 -11.18 -18.30
CA LYS A 244 -1.91 -11.29 -19.76
C LYS A 244 -1.72 -9.96 -20.50
N LEU A 245 -2.23 -8.86 -19.92
CA LEU A 245 -2.19 -7.53 -20.51
C LEU A 245 -1.45 -6.52 -19.61
N THR A 246 -0.42 -7.00 -18.93
CA THR A 246 0.38 -6.19 -18.01
C THR A 246 1.53 -5.48 -18.71
N GLY A 247 1.58 -4.16 -18.52
CA GLY A 247 2.68 -3.29 -18.94
C GLY A 247 3.83 -3.34 -17.93
N LYS A 248 4.56 -2.23 -17.78
CA LYS A 248 5.74 -2.21 -16.89
C LYS A 248 5.40 -2.49 -15.42
N TYR A 249 4.18 -2.14 -15.01
CA TYR A 249 3.66 -2.32 -13.67
C TYR A 249 2.35 -3.13 -13.73
N THR A 250 2.20 -4.06 -12.80
CA THR A 250 0.96 -4.84 -12.61
C THR A 250 -0.16 -3.95 -12.07
N PHE A 251 -1.41 -4.42 -12.08
CA PHE A 251 -2.48 -3.66 -11.43
C PHE A 251 -2.24 -3.51 -9.92
N ILE A 252 -1.60 -4.50 -9.27
CA ILE A 252 -1.24 -4.45 -7.85
C ILE A 252 -0.15 -3.43 -7.61
N ASP A 253 0.83 -3.33 -8.52
CA ASP A 253 1.86 -2.29 -8.45
C ASP A 253 1.22 -0.89 -8.53
N TYR A 254 0.21 -0.71 -9.38
CA TYR A 254 -0.53 0.55 -9.45
C TYR A 254 -1.36 0.76 -8.19
N PHE A 255 -2.05 -0.25 -7.68
CA PHE A 255 -2.84 -0.12 -6.46
C PHE A 255 -1.96 0.24 -5.24
N ASP A 256 -0.79 -0.39 -5.09
CA ASP A 256 0.24 -0.01 -4.11
C ASP A 256 0.66 1.45 -4.28
N TYR A 257 0.96 1.85 -5.53
CA TYR A 257 1.38 3.21 -5.85
C TYR A 257 0.31 4.22 -5.43
N PHE A 258 -0.91 4.09 -5.95
CA PHE A 258 -2.00 5.04 -5.71
C PHE A 258 -2.56 4.98 -4.29
N GLY A 259 -2.64 3.79 -3.70
CA GLY A 259 -3.06 3.62 -2.31
C GLY A 259 -2.18 4.42 -1.36
N VAL A 260 -0.86 4.44 -1.57
CA VAL A 260 0.06 5.25 -0.77
C VAL A 260 -0.17 6.75 -0.97
N TYR A 261 -0.37 7.24 -2.21
CA TYR A 261 -0.69 8.67 -2.41
C TYR A 261 -2.01 9.06 -1.77
N TRP A 262 -3.04 8.24 -1.97
CA TRP A 262 -4.35 8.47 -1.36
C TRP A 262 -4.24 8.50 0.15
N GLY A 263 -3.59 7.51 0.75
CA GLY A 263 -3.38 7.46 2.19
C GLY A 263 -2.62 8.66 2.70
N ILE A 264 -1.54 9.09 2.03
CA ILE A 264 -0.79 10.29 2.44
C ILE A 264 -1.62 11.56 2.32
N LEU A 265 -2.55 11.66 1.37
CA LEU A 265 -3.49 12.79 1.32
C LEU A 265 -4.49 12.73 2.48
N VAL A 266 -5.14 11.57 2.68
CA VAL A 266 -6.21 11.38 3.66
C VAL A 266 -5.71 11.35 5.10
N LEU A 267 -4.49 10.89 5.37
CA LEU A 267 -3.86 10.97 6.69
C LEU A 267 -3.01 12.24 6.84
N GLY A 268 -2.24 12.62 5.81
CA GLY A 268 -1.25 13.69 5.91
C GLY A 268 -1.87 15.08 5.99
N ILE A 269 -2.93 15.36 5.24
CA ILE A 269 -3.63 16.66 5.31
C ILE A 269 -4.27 16.84 6.70
N PRO A 270 -5.05 15.87 7.23
CA PRO A 270 -5.54 15.95 8.61
C PRO A 270 -4.44 16.04 9.66
N GLY A 271 -3.32 15.32 9.48
CA GLY A 271 -2.17 15.41 10.37
C GLY A 271 -1.55 16.82 10.39
N ALA A 272 -1.42 17.46 9.23
CA ALA A 272 -0.95 18.84 9.14
C ALA A 272 -1.94 19.83 9.76
N ILE A 273 -3.24 19.64 9.57
CA ILE A 273 -4.29 20.44 10.23
C ILE A 273 -4.15 20.31 11.75
N MET A 274 -4.03 19.10 12.28
CA MET A 274 -3.89 18.88 13.72
C MET A 274 -2.59 19.45 14.29
N ALA A 275 -1.48 19.38 13.54
CA ALA A 275 -0.21 19.93 13.97
C ALA A 275 -0.25 21.47 14.15
N VAL A 276 -1.11 22.17 13.40
CA VAL A 276 -1.23 23.64 13.45
C VAL A 276 -2.37 24.10 14.34
N PHE A 277 -3.53 23.44 14.24
CA PHE A 277 -4.79 23.90 14.85
C PHE A 277 -5.28 23.01 16.00
N GLY A 278 -4.60 21.90 16.28
CA GLY A 278 -5.10 20.90 17.21
C GLY A 278 -6.33 20.16 16.66
N ASN A 279 -7.10 19.53 17.55
CA ASN A 279 -8.31 18.83 17.14
C ASN A 279 -9.44 19.82 16.85
N VAL A 280 -9.80 19.97 15.58
CA VAL A 280 -10.83 20.90 15.08
C VAL A 280 -11.97 20.15 14.39
N LEU A 281 -13.00 20.88 13.96
CA LEU A 281 -14.13 20.34 13.17
C LEU A 281 -14.78 19.11 13.82
N GLY A 282 -14.99 19.16 15.14
CA GLY A 282 -15.66 18.09 15.87
C GLY A 282 -14.91 16.76 15.88
N GLY A 283 -13.59 16.74 15.64
CA GLY A 283 -12.82 15.49 15.65
C GLY A 283 -12.55 14.88 14.28
N ILE A 284 -13.06 15.47 13.19
CA ILE A 284 -12.93 14.91 11.85
C ILE A 284 -11.47 14.70 11.42
N PRO A 285 -10.53 15.66 11.60
CA PRO A 285 -9.14 15.42 11.24
C PRO A 285 -8.49 14.30 12.04
N TYR A 286 -8.85 14.17 13.33
CA TYR A 286 -8.35 13.11 14.18
C TYR A 286 -8.77 11.73 13.65
N ILE A 287 -10.06 11.51 13.41
CA ILE A 287 -10.53 10.21 12.90
C ILE A 287 -10.00 9.91 11.51
N MET A 288 -9.94 10.89 10.60
CA MET A 288 -9.38 10.66 9.27
C MET A 288 -7.91 10.27 9.34
N HIS A 289 -7.14 10.92 10.23
CA HIS A 289 -5.73 10.60 10.42
C HIS A 289 -5.53 9.20 11.04
N THR A 290 -6.25 8.89 12.12
CA THR A 290 -6.06 7.63 12.84
C THR A 290 -6.61 6.43 12.09
N GLU A 291 -7.79 6.55 11.47
CA GLU A 291 -8.40 5.44 10.74
C GLU A 291 -7.68 5.14 9.43
N GLU A 292 -7.25 6.17 8.69
CA GLU A 292 -6.40 5.95 7.52
C GLU A 292 -5.04 5.35 7.92
N ALA A 293 -4.48 5.71 9.09
CA ALA A 293 -3.25 5.08 9.58
C ALA A 293 -3.44 3.58 9.87
N VAL A 294 -4.57 3.19 10.45
CA VAL A 294 -4.92 1.77 10.67
C VAL A 294 -5.10 1.04 9.34
N LEU A 295 -5.84 1.64 8.41
CA LEU A 295 -6.02 1.09 7.06
C LEU A 295 -4.68 0.92 6.33
N ALA A 296 -3.85 1.96 6.29
CA ALA A 296 -2.58 1.97 5.59
C ALA A 296 -1.59 0.96 6.16
N VAL A 297 -1.42 0.89 7.49
CA VAL A 297 -0.54 -0.10 8.12
C VAL A 297 -1.07 -1.52 7.92
N SER A 298 -2.38 -1.74 8.04
CA SER A 298 -2.98 -3.06 7.82
C SER A 298 -2.79 -3.53 6.37
N TYR A 299 -3.02 -2.65 5.41
CA TYR A 299 -2.80 -2.92 3.99
C TYR A 299 -1.34 -3.23 3.70
N LEU A 300 -0.41 -2.40 4.19
CA LEU A 300 1.01 -2.59 3.93
C LEU A 300 1.54 -3.87 4.58
N ALA A 301 1.10 -4.17 5.80
CA ALA A 301 1.48 -5.39 6.50
C ALA A 301 0.99 -6.64 5.76
N VAL A 302 -0.30 -6.72 5.43
CA VAL A 302 -0.84 -7.95 4.80
C VAL A 302 -0.51 -8.02 3.33
N VAL A 303 -0.88 -7.00 2.56
CA VAL A 303 -0.87 -7.05 1.09
C VAL A 303 0.51 -6.72 0.55
N HIS A 304 1.06 -5.56 0.89
CA HIS A 304 2.34 -5.12 0.33
C HIS A 304 3.47 -6.06 0.77
N VAL A 305 3.60 -6.32 2.08
CA VAL A 305 4.62 -7.24 2.58
C VAL A 305 4.36 -8.68 2.14
N GLY A 306 3.10 -9.14 2.18
CA GLY A 306 2.72 -10.46 1.68
C GLY A 306 3.14 -10.71 0.23
N ILE A 307 2.93 -9.73 -0.66
CA ILE A 307 3.17 -9.90 -2.11
C ILE A 307 4.61 -9.54 -2.50
N LYS A 308 5.23 -8.53 -1.88
CA LYS A 308 6.55 -8.01 -2.28
C LYS A 308 7.71 -8.64 -1.52
N HIS A 309 7.46 -9.20 -0.34
CA HIS A 309 8.50 -9.74 0.52
C HIS A 309 8.28 -11.23 0.81
N LEU A 310 7.05 -11.62 1.12
CA LEU A 310 6.71 -12.98 1.58
C LEU A 310 6.07 -13.85 0.51
N ARG A 311 6.34 -13.55 -0.76
CA ARG A 311 5.88 -14.37 -1.88
C ARG A 311 6.94 -15.44 -2.19
N PRO A 312 6.61 -16.74 -2.12
CA PRO A 312 7.57 -17.84 -2.20
C PRO A 312 8.53 -17.80 -3.39
N ASP A 313 8.08 -17.36 -4.57
CA ASP A 313 8.87 -17.31 -5.80
C ASP A 313 9.97 -16.23 -5.80
N ILE A 314 9.85 -15.23 -4.92
CA ILE A 314 10.78 -14.11 -4.75
C ILE A 314 11.30 -13.94 -3.31
N PHE A 315 10.90 -14.77 -2.34
CA PHE A 315 11.32 -14.73 -0.94
C PHE A 315 12.85 -14.63 -0.77
N PRO A 316 13.39 -13.85 0.19
CA PRO A 316 12.70 -13.05 1.22
C PRO A 316 12.31 -11.62 0.83
N ILE A 317 12.61 -11.19 -0.39
CA ILE A 317 12.36 -9.84 -0.88
C ILE A 317 12.48 -9.82 -2.40
N ASP A 318 11.60 -9.07 -3.05
CA ASP A 318 11.77 -8.68 -4.45
C ASP A 318 13.04 -7.82 -4.59
N THR A 319 14.09 -8.41 -5.18
CA THR A 319 15.37 -7.73 -5.34
C THR A 319 15.33 -6.57 -6.34
N THR A 320 14.21 -6.36 -7.05
CA THR A 320 14.01 -5.21 -7.93
C THR A 320 14.16 -3.89 -7.17
N ILE A 321 13.68 -3.80 -5.91
CA ILE A 321 13.82 -2.56 -5.14
C ILE A 321 15.26 -2.29 -4.70
N VAL A 322 16.06 -3.36 -4.57
CA VAL A 322 17.46 -3.28 -4.16
C VAL A 322 18.37 -2.97 -5.34
N TYR A 323 18.24 -3.70 -6.46
CA TYR A 323 19.16 -3.60 -7.61
C TYR A 323 18.59 -2.82 -8.80
N GLY A 324 17.30 -2.52 -8.80
CA GLY A 324 16.61 -1.85 -9.91
C GLY A 324 16.38 -2.74 -11.13
N LYS A 325 16.76 -4.03 -11.05
CA LYS A 325 16.76 -4.97 -12.17
C LYS A 325 15.84 -6.17 -11.89
N ILE A 326 15.22 -6.69 -12.94
CA ILE A 326 14.32 -7.85 -12.92
C ILE A 326 14.77 -8.87 -13.99
N PRO A 327 14.84 -10.18 -13.68
CA PRO A 327 15.24 -11.19 -14.66
C PRO A 327 14.23 -11.28 -15.82
N GLU A 328 14.74 -11.35 -17.06
CA GLU A 328 13.92 -11.40 -18.28
C GLU A 328 12.81 -12.47 -18.26
N PRO A 329 13.04 -13.72 -17.78
CA PRO A 329 11.98 -14.72 -17.69
C PRO A 329 10.78 -14.26 -16.84
N ARG A 330 11.04 -13.52 -15.76
CA ARG A 330 9.98 -12.96 -14.91
C ARG A 330 9.25 -11.81 -15.62
N VAL A 331 9.97 -11.00 -16.40
CA VAL A 331 9.37 -9.95 -17.22
C VAL A 331 8.42 -10.54 -18.26
N LYS A 332 8.79 -11.61 -18.95
CA LYS A 332 7.92 -12.28 -19.93
C LYS A 332 6.62 -12.79 -19.30
N THR A 333 6.67 -13.28 -18.08
CA THR A 333 5.50 -13.83 -17.38
C THR A 333 4.64 -12.75 -16.71
N GLU A 334 5.25 -11.82 -15.97
CA GLU A 334 4.52 -10.82 -15.17
C GLU A 334 4.22 -9.53 -15.94
N HIS A 335 5.00 -9.21 -16.98
CA HIS A 335 5.00 -7.94 -17.71
C HIS A 335 5.10 -8.10 -19.25
N PRO A 336 4.26 -8.94 -19.87
CA PRO A 336 4.41 -9.31 -21.28
C PRO A 336 4.35 -8.12 -22.26
N LEU A 337 3.49 -7.12 -22.00
CA LEU A 337 3.40 -5.95 -22.89
C LEU A 337 4.63 -5.05 -22.77
N TRP A 338 5.23 -4.97 -21.57
CA TRP A 338 6.48 -4.24 -21.40
C TRP A 338 7.63 -4.94 -22.12
N TYR A 339 7.71 -6.27 -22.03
CA TYR A 339 8.69 -7.06 -22.78
C TYR A 339 8.58 -6.84 -24.30
N GLN A 340 7.37 -6.92 -24.85
CA GLN A 340 7.15 -6.72 -26.30
C GLN A 340 7.60 -5.31 -26.74
N ALA A 341 7.31 -4.29 -25.94
CA ALA A 341 7.65 -2.91 -26.25
C ALA A 341 9.17 -2.64 -26.23
N ILE A 342 9.93 -3.25 -25.32
CA ILE A 342 11.38 -3.04 -25.22
C ILE A 342 12.19 -3.95 -26.14
N SER A 343 11.65 -5.13 -26.49
CA SER A 343 12.32 -6.11 -27.36
C SER A 343 12.14 -5.83 -28.86
N GLY A 344 11.41 -4.77 -29.23
CA GLY A 344 11.11 -4.44 -30.63
C GLY A 344 10.18 -5.44 -31.34
N GLN A 345 9.64 -6.44 -30.63
CA GLN A 345 8.71 -7.45 -31.15
C GLN A 345 7.25 -6.99 -31.13
N GLY A 346 7.00 -5.68 -31.22
CA GLY A 346 5.64 -5.14 -31.22
C GLY A 346 4.89 -5.55 -32.48
N SER A 347 4.14 -6.65 -32.45
CA SER A 347 3.14 -6.89 -33.49
C SER A 347 2.00 -5.88 -33.26
N SER A 348 1.83 -5.00 -34.23
CA SER A 348 0.80 -3.96 -34.30
C SER A 348 -0.62 -4.52 -34.09
N SER A 349 -0.81 -5.82 -34.28
CA SER A 349 -2.07 -6.55 -34.21
C SER A 349 -2.60 -6.82 -32.80
N GLN A 350 -1.76 -6.90 -31.75
CA GLN A 350 -2.27 -7.07 -30.38
C GLN A 350 -2.60 -5.74 -29.70
N VAL A 351 -1.94 -4.66 -30.11
CA VAL A 351 -2.23 -3.29 -29.62
C VAL A 351 -3.53 -2.75 -30.25
N SER A 352 -3.81 -3.07 -31.51
CA SER A 352 -5.02 -2.64 -32.22
C SER A 352 -6.32 -3.29 -31.72
N LEU A 353 -6.23 -4.46 -31.06
CA LEU A 353 -7.39 -5.15 -30.48
C LEU A 353 -7.98 -4.44 -29.24
N TYR A 354 -7.28 -3.44 -28.69
CA TYR A 354 -7.68 -2.79 -27.43
C TYR A 354 -7.90 -1.28 -27.52
N ILE A 355 -7.60 -0.66 -28.66
CA ILE A 355 -8.17 0.63 -29.03
C ILE A 355 -9.44 0.26 -29.80
N PRO A 356 -10.66 0.43 -29.25
CA PRO A 356 -11.83 0.40 -30.12
C PRO A 356 -11.51 1.43 -31.19
N SER A 357 -11.54 1.03 -32.47
CA SER A 357 -11.46 2.00 -33.56
C SER A 357 -12.43 3.11 -33.17
N ALA A 358 -11.93 4.32 -32.91
CA ALA A 358 -12.78 5.48 -32.88
C ALA A 358 -13.43 5.46 -34.27
N LYS A 359 -14.66 4.95 -34.33
CA LYS A 359 -15.42 5.02 -35.58
C LYS A 359 -15.52 6.52 -35.89
N PRO A 360 -15.32 6.89 -37.16
CA PRO A 360 -15.31 8.29 -37.59
C PRO A 360 -16.57 9.04 -37.16
#